data_AF-A0A3B1CGW0-F1
#
_entry.id   AF-A0A3B1CGW0-F1
#
_cell.length_a   1.000
_cell.length_b   1.000
_cell.length_c   1.000
_cell.angle_alpha   90.00
_cell.angle_beta   90.00
_cell.angle_gamma   90.00
#
_symmetry.space_group_name_H-M   'P 1'
#
loop_
_entity.id
_entity.type
_entity.pdbx_description
1 polymer ?
#
loop_
_entity_poly.entity_id
_entity_poly.type
_entity_poly.pdbx_seq_one_letter_code
_entity_poly.pdbx_strand_id
1 'polypeptide(L)'
;MPTLKKSCVYQVVSLLDNDKLRQGEKLEGIDIVEPESIDKEKIDYIIVASTPGYPAIAGQLASMDYVEGRDFCDYRRLPELM
;
A
#
# COMPACT_ATOMS: atom_id res chain seq x y z
N MET A 1 -29.02 -14.85 -15.39
CA MET A 1 -28.25 -15.31 -14.21
C MET A 1 -27.44 -14.12 -13.71
N PRO A 2 -27.65 -13.61 -12.49
CA PRO A 2 -26.79 -12.54 -11.98
C PRO A 2 -25.40 -13.12 -11.70
N THR A 3 -24.39 -12.56 -12.37
CA THR A 3 -22.99 -12.91 -12.20
C THR A 3 -22.57 -12.55 -10.77
N LEU A 4 -22.17 -13.54 -9.97
CA LEU A 4 -21.55 -13.32 -8.66
C LEU A 4 -20.31 -12.44 -8.86
N LYS A 5 -20.39 -11.16 -8.48
CA LYS A 5 -19.20 -10.33 -8.28
C LYS A 5 -18.41 -10.99 -7.17
N LYS A 6 -17.23 -11.54 -7.49
CA LYS A 6 -16.26 -11.99 -6.49
C LYS A 6 -15.97 -10.80 -5.58
N SER A 7 -16.40 -10.85 -4.32
CA SER A 7 -15.92 -9.94 -3.31
C SER A 7 -14.48 -10.34 -2.99
N CYS A 8 -13.50 -9.65 -3.56
CA CYS A 8 -12.12 -9.79 -3.11
C CYS A 8 -12.02 -9.15 -1.72
N VAL A 9 -11.70 -9.96 -0.72
CA VAL A 9 -11.40 -9.48 0.64
C VAL A 9 -9.92 -9.15 0.66
N TYR A 10 -9.58 -7.86 0.64
CA TYR A 10 -8.21 -7.41 0.87
C TYR A 10 -7.92 -7.42 2.37
N GLN A 11 -6.73 -7.84 2.76
CA GLN A 11 -6.23 -7.74 4.12
C GLN A 11 -5.11 -6.71 4.17
N VAL A 12 -5.26 -5.68 5.00
CA VAL A 12 -4.17 -4.74 5.27
C VAL A 12 -3.23 -5.41 6.27
N VAL A 13 -2.00 -5.69 5.85
CA VAL A 13 -1.01 -6.39 6.69
C VAL A 13 -0.10 -5.45 7.48
N SER A 14 0.14 -4.25 6.95
CA SER A 14 0.98 -3.22 7.59
C SER A 14 0.63 -1.84 7.04
N LEU A 15 0.93 -0.81 7.81
CA LEU A 15 0.93 0.58 7.35
C LEU A 15 2.37 1.07 7.20
N LEU A 16 2.63 1.85 6.17
CA LEU A 16 3.94 2.41 5.88
C LEU A 16 3.92 3.92 6.10
N ASP A 17 4.85 4.44 6.89
CA ASP A 17 5.00 5.88 7.09
C ASP A 17 6.47 6.28 7.16
N ASN A 18 6.82 7.41 6.54
CA ASN A 18 8.15 8.00 6.60
C ASN A 18 8.35 8.82 7.90
N ASP A 19 7.27 9.15 8.62
CA ASP A 19 7.34 9.81 9.92
C ASP A 19 7.81 8.82 11.02
N LYS A 20 9.07 8.98 11.42
CA LYS A 20 9.71 8.19 12.48
C LYS A 20 9.00 8.28 13.83
N LEU A 21 8.22 9.33 14.09
CA LEU A 21 7.48 9.46 15.33
C LEU A 21 6.28 8.51 15.38
N ARG A 22 5.77 8.09 14.22
CA ARG A 22 4.62 7.18 14.09
C ARG A 22 5.05 5.73 13.96
N GLN A 23 6.29 5.48 13.54
CA GLN A 23 6.83 4.13 13.41
C GLN A 23 6.90 3.43 14.78
N GLY A 24 6.44 2.18 14.84
CA GLY A 24 6.30 1.41 16.08
C GLY A 24 4.98 1.64 16.81
N GLU A 25 4.16 2.60 16.38
CA GLU A 25 2.76 2.69 16.80
C GLU A 25 1.89 1.68 16.04
N LYS A 26 0.68 1.45 16.56
CA LYS A 26 -0.37 0.68 15.90
C LYS A 26 -1.55 1.58 15.58
N LEU A 27 -2.09 1.46 14.37
CA LEU A 27 -3.37 2.05 14.00
C LEU A 27 -4.36 0.93 13.68
N GLU A 28 -5.50 0.90 14.38
CA GLU A 28 -6.50 -0.19 14.26
C GLU A 28 -5.88 -1.59 14.45
N GLY A 29 -4.86 -1.70 15.31
CA GLY A 29 -4.13 -2.94 15.59
C GLY A 29 -3.06 -3.32 14.55
N ILE A 30 -2.96 -2.57 13.45
CA ILE A 30 -1.98 -2.77 12.37
C ILE A 30 -0.73 -1.94 12.67
N ASP A 31 0.44 -2.55 12.53
CA ASP A 31 1.72 -1.89 12.79
C ASP A 31 2.05 -0.83 11.73
N ILE A 32 2.56 0.31 12.19
CA ILE A 32 3.15 1.35 11.35
C ILE A 32 4.66 1.11 11.31
N VAL A 33 5.19 0.84 10.11
CA VAL A 33 6.60 0.51 9.90
C VAL A 33 7.23 1.43 8.84
N GLU A 34 8.56 1.43 8.77
CA GLU A 34 9.29 2.12 7.72
C GLU A 34 9.10 1.42 6.36
N PRO A 35 9.00 2.15 5.23
CA PRO A 35 8.82 1.55 3.91
C PRO A 35 9.88 0.49 3.57
N GLU A 36 11.13 0.73 3.97
CA GLU A 36 12.28 -0.12 3.68
C GLU A 36 12.23 -1.48 4.39
N SER A 37 11.41 -1.62 5.43
CA SER A 37 11.27 -2.87 6.19
C SER A 37 10.32 -3.88 5.55
N ILE A 38 9.61 -3.49 4.49
CA ILE A 38 8.56 -4.34 3.93
C ILE A 38 9.12 -5.50 3.10
N ASP A 39 8.58 -6.68 3.37
CA ASP A 39 8.95 -7.92 2.70
C ASP A 39 8.07 -8.13 1.46
N LYS A 40 8.67 -8.06 0.27
CA LYS A 40 7.98 -8.24 -1.03
C LYS A 40 7.30 -9.60 -1.17
N GLU A 41 7.75 -10.63 -0.45
CA GLU A 41 7.13 -11.96 -0.52
C GLU A 41 5.85 -12.07 0.33
N LYS A 42 5.59 -11.09 1.20
CA LYS A 42 4.46 -11.09 2.13
C LYS A 42 3.31 -10.17 1.73
N ILE A 43 3.46 -9.43 0.64
CA ILE A 43 2.44 -8.51 0.14
C ILE A 43 2.21 -8.74 -1.33
N ASP A 44 0.95 -8.63 -1.73
CA ASP A 44 0.59 -8.63 -3.15
C ASP A 44 0.63 -7.21 -3.73
N TYR A 45 0.41 -6.18 -2.90
CA TYR A 45 0.20 -4.82 -3.38
C TYR A 45 0.38 -3.75 -2.29
N ILE A 46 0.77 -2.54 -2.70
CA ILE A 46 0.86 -1.33 -1.86
C ILE A 46 -0.14 -0.28 -2.32
N ILE A 47 -0.91 0.29 -1.39
CA ILE A 47 -1.81 1.42 -1.65
C ILE A 47 -1.22 2.69 -1.08
N VAL A 48 -0.93 3.66 -1.96
CA VAL A 48 -0.42 4.98 -1.55
C VAL A 48 -1.61 5.88 -1.22
N ALA A 49 -1.80 6.15 0.08
CA ALA A 49 -2.88 7.01 0.58
C ALA A 49 -2.48 8.50 0.71
N SER A 50 -1.20 8.85 0.52
CA SER A 50 -0.73 10.24 0.63
C SER A 50 -1.00 11.03 -0.66
N THR A 51 -1.94 11.96 -0.63
CA THR A 51 -2.38 12.74 -1.80
C THR A 51 -1.36 13.78 -2.30
N PRO A 52 -0.89 14.74 -1.48
CA PRO A 52 0.14 15.67 -1.93
C PRO A 52 1.52 15.00 -2.06
N GLY A 53 1.73 13.88 -1.35
CA GLY A 53 3.01 13.16 -1.31
C GLY A 53 3.17 12.10 -2.39
N TYR A 54 2.16 11.83 -3.23
CA TYR A 54 2.19 10.69 -4.16
C TYR A 54 3.45 10.63 -5.03
N PRO A 55 3.90 11.71 -5.72
CA PRO A 55 5.09 11.63 -6.57
C PRO A 55 6.36 11.27 -5.81
N ALA A 56 6.50 11.74 -4.58
CA ALA A 56 7.65 11.44 -3.74
C ALA A 56 7.63 9.97 -3.27
N ILE A 57 6.47 9.48 -2.83
CA ILE A 57 6.30 8.08 -2.42
C ILE A 57 6.46 7.13 -3.61
N ALA A 58 5.90 7.45 -4.77
CA ALA A 58 6.08 6.66 -5.99
C ALA A 58 7.55 6.59 -6.40
N GLY A 59 8.30 7.70 -6.29
CA GLY A 59 9.74 7.71 -6.52
C GLY A 59 10.53 6.84 -5.52
N GLN A 60 10.18 6.90 -4.23
CA GLN A 60 10.77 6.04 -3.20
C GLN A 60 10.51 4.56 -3.52
N LEU A 61 9.26 4.18 -3.80
CA LEU A 61 8.90 2.80 -4.15
C LEU A 61 9.61 2.34 -5.44
N ALA A 62 9.70 3.19 -6.46
CA ALA A 62 10.44 2.88 -7.68
C ALA A 62 11.95 2.63 -7.41
N SER A 63 12.56 3.40 -6.51
CA SER A 63 13.96 3.19 -6.11
C SER A 63 14.21 1.88 -5.36
N MET A 64 13.14 1.26 -4.87
CA MET A 64 13.13 -0.04 -4.21
C MET A 64 12.65 -1.16 -5.14
N ASP A 65 12.67 -0.94 -6.47
CA ASP A 65 12.24 -1.88 -7.51
C ASP A 65 10.75 -2.28 -7.43
N TYR A 66 9.88 -1.38 -6.96
CA TYR A 66 8.43 -1.54 -7.14
C TYR A 66 7.97 -0.83 -8.42
N VAL A 67 7.01 -1.43 -9.11
CA VAL A 67 6.49 -0.95 -10.40
C VAL A 67 5.06 -0.45 -10.22
N GLU A 68 4.82 0.83 -10.55
CA GLU A 68 3.49 1.43 -10.50
C GLU A 68 2.50 0.68 -11.40
N GLY A 69 1.29 0.45 -10.90
CA GLY A 69 0.24 -0.32 -11.58
C GLY A 69 0.37 -1.84 -11.42
N ARG A 70 1.56 -2.37 -11.12
CA ARG A 70 1.77 -3.79 -10.82
C ARG A 70 1.87 -4.07 -9.33
N ASP A 71 2.73 -3.33 -8.64
CA ASP A 71 3.05 -3.56 -7.23
C ASP A 71 2.45 -2.48 -6.31
N PHE A 72 2.16 -1.29 -6.86
CA PHE A 72 1.53 -0.22 -6.10
C PHE A 72 0.68 0.71 -6.96
N CYS A 73 -0.28 1.40 -6.35
CA CYS A 73 -1.00 2.51 -6.98
C CYS A 73 -1.48 3.55 -5.98
N ASP A 74 -1.92 4.67 -6.52
CA ASP A 74 -2.72 5.66 -5.81
C ASP A 74 -4.05 5.06 -5.36
N TYR A 75 -4.46 5.30 -4.10
CA TYR A 75 -5.75 4.83 -3.57
C TYR A 75 -6.97 5.28 -4.41
N ARG A 76 -6.87 6.39 -5.13
CA ARG A 76 -7.92 6.89 -6.05
C ARG A 76 -8.14 5.97 -7.24
N ARG A 77 -7.16 5.13 -7.57
CA ARG A 77 -7.19 4.17 -8.68
C ARG A 77 -7.58 2.76 -8.23
N LEU A 78 -7.82 2.55 -6.93
CA LEU A 78 -8.28 1.27 -6.39
C LEU A 78 -9.52 0.70 -7.12
N PRO A 79 -10.53 1.50 -7.54
CA PRO A 79 -11.68 0.99 -8.28
C PRO A 79 -11.34 0.41 -9.66
N GLU A 80 -10.19 0.73 -10.24
CA GLU A 80 -9.71 0.16 -11.51
C GLU A 80 -9.16 -1.27 -11.34
N LEU A 81 -8.85 -1.66 -10.09
CA LEU A 81 -8.30 -2.96 -9.72
C LEU A 81 -9.38 -3.94 -9.21
N MET A 82 -10.64 -3.51 -9.07
CA MET A 82 -11.80 -4.26 -8.56
C MET A 82 -12.84 -4.57 -9.64
#